data_AF-A0A0B1R868-F1
#
_entry.id   AF-A0A0B1R868-F1
#
_cell.length_a   1.000
_cell.length_b   1.000
_cell.length_c   1.000
_cell.angle_alpha   90.00
_cell.angle_beta   90.00
_cell.angle_gamma   90.00
#
_symmetry.space_group_name_H-M   'P 1'
#
loop_
_entity.id
_entity.type
_entity.pdbx_description
1 polymer ?
#
loop_
_entity_poly.entity_id
_entity_poly.type
_entity_poly.pdbx_seq_one_letter_code
_entity_poly.pdbx_strand_id
1 'polypeptide(L)'
;MPSIPLPLVTLLVLLILMLTLWIGDRQRHRHTLRFLLLCSLLLTVGIVRWVWPSPMLMLLRVLIATVLPALAWHCFSHLTQHSVSRWHIAPVILAIIIQQCWPPAIDAVLFALYLAYGMALIHVGICGSEKLTEVRISEVPFAAKMALATGIFLCFSGVTDLLVAVEFAWHQGKFALPLIALLQTFMLPFLALAIALAARTRPIAETSVPEAEVVDIPSPEQAALCEQLEERLRKDALFLENNLTLNMLARKAGIPARQISRAVNTTYHCNVSQWINGLRISHAQHLLRNSSLPITEIMLASGFTTKSNFNREFLRISGMTPSAFRQLGNSAPERERV
;
A
#
# COMPACT_ATOMS: atom_id res chain seq x y z
N MET A 1 10.58 -34.06 20.03
CA MET A 1 11.33 -33.79 18.77
C MET A 1 11.19 -32.31 18.46
N PRO A 2 12.25 -31.48 18.44
CA PRO A 2 12.05 -30.04 18.37
C PRO A 2 11.84 -29.62 16.91
N SER A 3 10.61 -29.64 16.44
CA SER A 3 10.25 -28.98 15.18
C SER A 3 10.13 -27.46 15.42
N ILE A 4 11.28 -26.78 15.51
CA ILE A 4 11.38 -25.32 15.37
C ILE A 4 11.96 -24.90 13.98
N PRO A 5 11.59 -25.50 12.82
CA PRO A 5 12.09 -24.97 11.54
C PRO A 5 11.28 -23.74 11.09
N LEU A 6 9.96 -23.71 11.28
CA LEU A 6 9.08 -22.74 10.60
C LEU A 6 9.16 -21.30 11.14
N PRO A 7 9.16 -21.04 12.47
CA PRO A 7 9.37 -19.69 13.00
C PRO A 7 10.77 -19.12 12.68
N LEU A 8 11.79 -19.98 12.58
CA LEU A 8 13.14 -19.58 12.19
C LEU A 8 13.21 -19.19 10.71
N VAL A 9 12.51 -19.92 9.84
CA VAL A 9 12.41 -19.57 8.42
C VAL A 9 11.73 -18.21 8.24
N THR A 10 10.62 -17.96 8.92
CA THR A 10 9.94 -16.65 8.84
C THR A 10 10.81 -15.50 9.37
N LEU A 11 11.55 -15.73 10.46
CA LEU A 11 12.54 -14.77 10.96
C LEU A 11 13.66 -14.48 9.94
N LEU A 12 14.22 -15.53 9.33
CA LEU A 12 15.26 -15.38 8.29
C LEU A 12 14.75 -14.56 7.10
N VAL A 13 13.53 -14.86 6.65
CA VAL A 13 12.88 -14.15 5.53
C VAL A 13 12.66 -12.66 5.88
N LEU A 14 12.23 -12.34 7.10
CA LEU A 14 12.11 -10.94 7.57
C LEU A 14 13.47 -10.23 7.64
N LEU A 15 14.52 -10.91 8.09
CA LEU A 15 15.87 -10.35 8.13
C LEU A 15 16.42 -10.07 6.73
N ILE A 16 16.19 -10.97 5.77
CA ILE A 16 16.54 -10.76 4.36
C ILE A 16 15.79 -9.56 3.78
N LEU A 17 14.47 -9.44 4.05
CA LEU A 17 13.68 -8.28 3.61
C LEU A 17 14.19 -6.97 4.24
N MET A 18 14.55 -7.00 5.52
CA MET A 18 15.11 -5.83 6.21
C MET A 18 16.45 -5.42 5.59
N LEU A 19 17.31 -6.38 5.25
CA LEU A 19 18.59 -6.14 4.60
C LEU A 19 18.41 -5.57 3.18
N THR A 20 17.50 -6.11 2.37
CA THR A 20 17.25 -5.60 1.00
C THR A 20 16.72 -4.17 1.00
N LEU A 21 15.81 -3.84 1.92
CA LEU A 21 15.32 -2.47 2.09
C LEU A 21 16.37 -1.52 2.67
N TRP A 22 17.28 -2.02 3.51
CA TRP A 22 18.35 -1.23 4.09
C TRP A 22 19.46 -0.88 3.09
N ILE A 23 19.82 -1.82 2.21
CA ILE A 23 20.78 -1.60 1.11
C ILE A 23 20.22 -0.65 0.04
N GLY A 24 18.89 -0.57 -0.09
CA GLY A 24 18.22 0.41 -0.94
C GLY A 24 18.16 1.83 -0.34
N ASP A 25 17.07 2.55 -0.61
CA ASP A 25 16.86 3.89 -0.07
C ASP A 25 16.35 3.83 1.39
N ARG A 26 17.30 3.85 2.33
CA ARG A 26 17.04 3.79 3.78
C ARG A 26 16.09 4.89 4.26
N GLN A 27 16.16 6.09 3.69
CA GLN A 27 15.31 7.21 4.13
C GLN A 27 13.87 6.99 3.69
N ARG A 28 13.68 6.51 2.45
CA ARG A 28 12.35 6.17 1.92
C ARG A 28 11.64 5.08 2.72
N HIS A 29 12.38 4.08 3.21
CA HIS A 29 11.79 2.90 3.85
C HIS A 29 11.88 2.91 5.40
N ARG A 30 12.22 4.04 6.03
CA ARG A 30 12.48 4.12 7.47
C ARG A 30 11.33 3.60 8.35
N HIS A 31 10.08 3.87 7.98
CA HIS A 31 8.91 3.40 8.73
C HIS A 31 8.69 1.88 8.56
N THR A 32 8.82 1.37 7.33
CA THR A 32 8.74 -0.07 7.04
C THR A 32 9.83 -0.87 7.74
N LEU A 33 11.06 -0.35 7.81
CA LEU A 33 12.17 -0.98 8.53
C LEU A 33 11.87 -1.11 10.04
N ARG A 34 11.28 -0.09 10.66
CA ARG A 34 10.85 -0.16 12.07
C ARG A 34 9.79 -1.25 12.29
N PHE A 35 8.84 -1.37 11.36
CA PHE A 35 7.82 -2.42 11.41
C PHE A 35 8.42 -3.82 11.31
N LEU A 36 9.32 -4.05 10.34
CA LEU A 36 10.01 -5.34 10.17
C LEU A 36 10.89 -5.73 11.36
N LEU A 37 11.58 -4.75 11.95
CA LEU A 37 12.35 -4.95 13.18
C LEU A 37 11.44 -5.44 14.31
N LEU A 38 10.28 -4.81 14.50
CA LEU A 38 9.34 -5.17 15.56
C LEU A 38 8.72 -6.56 15.35
N CYS A 39 8.35 -6.91 14.09
CA CYS A 39 7.95 -8.28 13.74
C CYS A 39 9.04 -9.31 14.07
N SER A 40 10.28 -9.01 13.71
CA SER A 40 11.43 -9.90 13.96
C SER A 40 11.68 -10.10 15.45
N LEU A 41 11.55 -9.02 16.24
CA LEU A 41 11.66 -9.07 17.68
C LEU A 41 10.52 -9.89 18.30
N LEU A 42 9.28 -9.71 17.85
CA LEU A 42 8.11 -10.47 18.32
C LEU A 42 8.30 -11.98 18.10
N LEU A 43 8.75 -12.37 16.91
CA LEU A 43 9.03 -13.78 16.59
C LEU A 43 10.18 -14.33 17.44
N THR A 44 11.24 -13.54 17.64
CA THR A 44 12.39 -13.95 18.45
C THR A 44 11.97 -14.17 19.91
N VAL A 45 11.20 -13.26 20.50
CA VAL A 45 10.64 -13.42 21.85
C VAL A 45 9.74 -14.66 21.92
N GLY A 46 8.93 -14.91 20.88
CA GLY A 46 8.10 -16.11 20.78
C GLY A 46 8.92 -17.42 20.80
N ILE A 47 10.00 -17.47 20.02
CA ILE A 47 10.92 -18.61 19.94
C ILE A 47 11.64 -18.82 21.28
N VAL A 48 12.23 -17.76 21.85
CA VAL A 48 12.97 -17.82 23.11
C VAL A 48 12.07 -18.27 24.25
N ARG A 49 10.81 -17.78 24.30
CA ARG A 49 9.83 -18.20 25.32
C ARG A 49 9.53 -19.69 25.27
N TRP A 50 9.54 -20.30 24.08
CA TRP A 50 9.31 -21.73 23.92
C TRP A 50 10.43 -22.56 24.58
N VAL A 51 11.66 -22.05 24.55
CA VAL A 51 12.82 -22.69 25.18
C VAL A 51 12.88 -22.37 26.68
N TRP A 52 12.61 -21.11 27.05
CA TRP A 52 12.63 -20.61 28.42
C TRP A 52 11.33 -19.89 28.78
N PRO A 53 10.33 -20.60 29.34
CA PRO A 53 9.09 -19.98 29.77
C PRO A 53 9.34 -19.11 31.02
N SER A 54 9.34 -17.80 30.85
CA SER A 54 9.44 -16.83 31.96
C SER A 54 8.32 -15.78 31.91
N PRO A 55 7.84 -15.29 33.06
CA PRO A 55 6.80 -14.25 33.10
C PRO A 55 7.27 -12.93 32.48
N MET A 56 8.58 -12.63 32.54
CA MET A 56 9.17 -11.44 31.93
C MET A 56 9.04 -11.46 30.39
N LEU A 57 9.27 -12.62 29.75
CA LEU A 57 9.10 -12.77 28.30
C LEU A 57 7.63 -12.69 27.88
N MET A 58 6.69 -13.07 28.77
CA MET A 58 5.27 -12.89 28.52
C MET A 58 4.89 -11.41 28.47
N LEU A 59 5.34 -10.62 29.44
CA LEU A 59 5.12 -9.16 29.45
C LEU A 59 5.75 -8.50 28.21
N LEU A 60 6.98 -8.88 27.88
CA LEU A 60 7.67 -8.34 26.70
C LEU A 60 6.93 -8.67 25.39
N ARG A 61 6.42 -9.90 25.24
CA ARG A 61 5.60 -10.30 24.08
C ARG A 61 4.35 -9.43 23.95
N VAL A 62 3.61 -9.21 25.05
CA VAL A 62 2.38 -8.41 25.05
C VAL A 62 2.67 -6.95 24.69
N LEU A 63 3.76 -6.38 25.23
CA LEU A 63 4.18 -5.02 24.89
C LEU A 63 4.52 -4.88 23.40
N ILE A 64 5.28 -5.82 22.85
CA ILE A 64 5.65 -5.79 21.42
C ILE A 64 4.40 -6.00 20.54
N ALA A 65 3.54 -6.96 20.87
CA ALA A 65 2.33 -7.27 20.12
C ALA A 65 1.33 -6.11 20.10
N THR A 66 1.19 -5.36 21.19
CA THR A 66 0.28 -4.20 21.25
C THR A 66 0.76 -3.01 20.43
N VAL A 67 2.08 -2.81 20.35
CA VAL A 67 2.68 -1.73 19.56
C VAL A 67 2.66 -2.03 18.07
N LEU A 68 2.68 -3.30 17.66
CA LEU A 68 2.84 -3.71 16.27
C LEU A 68 1.72 -3.20 15.33
N PRO A 69 0.41 -3.37 15.63
CA PRO A 69 -0.67 -2.83 14.79
C PRO A 69 -0.65 -1.29 14.70
N ALA A 70 -0.32 -0.62 15.80
CA ALA A 70 -0.23 0.84 15.82
C ALA A 70 0.94 1.34 14.94
N LEU A 71 2.06 0.63 14.94
CA LEU A 71 3.20 0.93 14.08
C LEU A 71 2.87 0.66 12.60
N ALA A 72 2.15 -0.42 12.30
CA ALA A 72 1.65 -0.70 10.96
C ALA A 72 0.76 0.43 10.44
N TRP A 73 -0.17 0.92 11.27
CA TRP A 73 -0.98 2.10 10.94
C TRP A 73 -0.12 3.35 10.71
N HIS A 74 0.88 3.56 11.57
CA HIS A 74 1.75 4.72 11.45
C HIS A 74 2.49 4.78 10.10
N CYS A 75 2.88 3.62 9.55
CA CYS A 75 3.47 3.51 8.21
C CYS A 75 2.58 4.09 7.10
N PHE A 76 1.27 4.14 7.27
CA PHE A 76 0.34 4.71 6.29
C PHE A 76 -0.29 6.03 6.73
N SER A 77 -0.32 6.33 8.04
CA SER A 77 -0.93 7.55 8.58
C SER A 77 -0.37 8.83 7.98
N HIS A 78 0.95 8.92 7.77
CA HIS A 78 1.61 10.08 7.16
C HIS A 78 1.24 10.29 5.68
N LEU A 79 0.65 9.29 5.04
CA LEU A 79 0.14 9.34 3.66
C LEU A 79 -1.33 9.79 3.61
N THR A 80 -1.99 9.87 4.77
CA THR A 80 -3.38 10.29 4.94
C THR A 80 -3.46 11.66 5.63
N GLN A 81 -4.60 12.34 5.53
CA GLN A 81 -4.80 13.62 6.25
C GLN A 81 -4.91 13.48 7.78
N HIS A 82 -4.92 12.26 8.32
CA HIS A 82 -5.07 12.04 9.75
C HIS A 82 -3.73 12.14 10.48
N SER A 83 -3.63 13.11 11.40
CA SER A 83 -2.54 13.21 12.36
C SER A 83 -2.55 12.02 13.33
N VAL A 84 -1.35 11.51 13.64
CA VAL A 84 -1.13 10.42 14.60
C VAL A 84 -1.53 10.91 15.99
N SER A 85 -2.67 10.46 16.50
CA SER A 85 -3.16 10.93 17.78
C SER A 85 -2.59 10.13 18.94
N ARG A 86 -2.47 10.75 20.13
CA ARG A 86 -1.93 10.12 21.36
C ARG A 86 -2.77 8.90 21.82
N TRP A 87 -3.97 8.73 21.28
CA TRP A 87 -4.85 7.58 21.51
C TRP A 87 -4.20 6.22 21.19
N HIS A 88 -3.14 6.16 20.37
CA HIS A 88 -2.43 4.91 20.10
C HIS A 88 -1.62 4.37 21.31
N ILE A 89 -1.44 5.14 22.38
CA ILE A 89 -0.81 4.68 23.64
C ILE A 89 -1.82 3.94 24.52
N ALA A 90 -3.11 4.27 24.42
CA ALA A 90 -4.16 3.70 25.26
C ALA A 90 -4.26 2.15 25.16
N PRO A 91 -4.15 1.53 23.98
CA PRO A 91 -4.15 0.06 23.86
C PRO A 91 -2.99 -0.62 24.60
N VAL A 92 -1.81 0.01 24.67
CA VAL A 92 -0.66 -0.56 25.38
C VAL A 92 -0.91 -0.55 26.89
N ILE A 93 -1.42 0.57 27.42
CA ILE A 93 -1.77 0.69 28.84
C ILE A 93 -2.89 -0.30 29.20
N LEU A 94 -3.94 -0.35 28.37
CA LEU A 94 -5.07 -1.26 28.57
C LEU A 94 -4.62 -2.73 28.58
N ALA A 95 -3.73 -3.12 27.66
CA ALA A 95 -3.21 -4.48 27.61
C ALA A 95 -2.37 -4.84 28.84
N ILE A 96 -1.59 -3.90 29.39
CA ILE A 96 -0.85 -4.12 30.65
C ILE A 96 -1.82 -4.34 31.81
N ILE A 97 -2.88 -3.54 31.91
CA ILE A 97 -3.89 -3.67 32.97
C ILE A 97 -4.61 -5.02 32.86
N ILE A 98 -5.09 -5.37 31.67
CA ILE A 98 -5.79 -6.65 31.43
C ILE A 98 -4.86 -7.84 31.69
N GLN A 99 -3.59 -7.75 31.31
CA GLN A 99 -2.61 -8.80 31.59
C GLN A 99 -2.40 -9.06 33.09
N GLN A 100 -2.61 -8.06 33.95
CA GLN A 100 -2.51 -8.21 35.41
C GLN A 100 -3.84 -8.63 36.05
N CYS A 101 -4.96 -8.05 35.62
CA CYS A 101 -6.26 -8.29 36.26
C CYS A 101 -6.99 -9.53 35.72
N TRP A 102 -6.83 -9.82 34.42
CA TRP A 102 -7.54 -10.91 33.74
C TRP A 102 -6.71 -11.50 32.59
N PRO A 103 -5.63 -12.26 32.89
CA PRO A 103 -4.71 -12.78 31.87
C PRO A 103 -5.39 -13.57 30.72
N PRO A 104 -6.41 -14.42 30.94
CA PRO A 104 -7.11 -15.12 29.86
C PRO A 104 -7.77 -14.21 28.81
N ALA A 105 -8.08 -12.96 29.14
CA ALA A 105 -8.71 -12.04 28.20
C ALA A 105 -7.70 -11.36 27.25
N ILE A 106 -6.39 -11.48 27.49
CA ILE A 106 -5.37 -10.73 26.71
C ILE A 106 -5.38 -11.11 25.24
N ASP A 107 -5.54 -12.40 24.91
CA ASP A 107 -5.52 -12.88 23.52
C ASP A 107 -6.74 -12.36 22.74
N ALA A 108 -7.90 -12.25 23.39
CA ALA A 108 -9.11 -11.66 22.79
C ALA A 108 -8.94 -10.14 22.55
N VAL A 109 -8.28 -9.44 23.46
CA VAL A 109 -7.97 -8.01 23.33
C VAL A 109 -6.96 -7.77 22.20
N LEU A 110 -5.90 -8.57 22.13
CA LEU A 110 -4.93 -8.52 21.05
C LEU A 110 -5.60 -8.81 19.70
N PHE A 111 -6.45 -9.83 19.64
CA PHE A 111 -7.24 -10.13 18.43
C PHE A 111 -8.08 -8.92 18.00
N ALA A 112 -8.87 -8.33 18.91
CA ALA A 112 -9.70 -7.17 18.60
C ALA A 112 -8.86 -5.97 18.13
N LEU A 113 -7.69 -5.76 18.73
CA LEU A 113 -6.75 -4.71 18.34
C LEU A 113 -6.23 -4.93 16.92
N TYR A 114 -5.73 -6.12 16.61
CA TYR A 114 -5.22 -6.47 15.29
C TYR A 114 -6.32 -6.36 14.22
N LEU A 115 -7.53 -6.81 14.55
CA LEU A 115 -8.69 -6.72 13.66
C LEU A 115 -9.08 -5.27 13.39
N ALA A 116 -9.14 -4.40 14.42
CA ALA A 116 -9.50 -3.00 14.26
C ALA A 116 -8.50 -2.24 13.36
N TYR A 117 -7.21 -2.38 13.60
CA TYR A 117 -6.18 -1.76 12.74
C TYR A 117 -6.11 -2.39 11.35
N GLY A 118 -6.30 -3.71 11.26
CA GLY A 118 -6.34 -4.44 9.99
C GLY A 118 -7.49 -3.97 9.11
N MET A 119 -8.70 -3.90 9.66
CA MET A 119 -9.89 -3.35 8.97
C MET A 119 -9.70 -1.89 8.58
N ALA A 120 -9.11 -1.06 9.45
CA ALA A 120 -8.83 0.32 9.12
C ALA A 120 -7.87 0.46 7.94
N LEU A 121 -6.82 -0.37 7.87
CA LEU A 121 -5.88 -0.39 6.73
C LEU A 121 -6.51 -0.93 5.45
N ILE A 122 -7.35 -1.96 5.55
CA ILE A 122 -8.14 -2.48 4.42
C ILE A 122 -9.03 -1.36 3.87
N HIS A 123 -9.73 -0.63 4.74
CA HIS A 123 -10.55 0.52 4.35
C HIS A 123 -9.73 1.62 3.67
N VAL A 124 -8.52 1.93 4.17
CA VAL A 124 -7.60 2.86 3.48
C VAL A 124 -7.20 2.34 2.10
N GLY A 125 -6.91 1.04 1.98
CA GLY A 125 -6.57 0.39 0.71
C GLY A 125 -7.71 0.44 -0.30
N ILE A 126 -8.95 0.18 0.14
CA ILE A 126 -10.15 0.22 -0.71
C ILE A 126 -10.45 1.67 -1.16
N CYS A 127 -10.46 2.63 -0.24
CA CYS A 127 -10.75 4.03 -0.58
C CYS A 127 -9.64 4.72 -1.39
N GLY A 128 -8.42 4.17 -1.41
CA GLY A 128 -7.32 4.59 -2.29
C GLY A 128 -7.10 6.11 -2.30
N SER A 129 -7.42 6.75 -3.44
CA SER A 129 -7.21 8.18 -3.67
C SER A 129 -7.96 9.09 -2.72
N GLU A 130 -9.09 8.66 -2.14
CA GLU A 130 -9.83 9.48 -1.19
C GLU A 130 -9.10 9.65 0.15
N LYS A 131 -8.37 8.62 0.58
CA LYS A 131 -7.66 8.62 1.87
C LYS A 131 -6.17 8.94 1.73
N LEU A 132 -5.54 8.54 0.62
CA LEU A 132 -4.11 8.70 0.34
C LEU A 132 -3.80 10.02 -0.37
N THR A 133 -4.19 11.13 0.23
CA THR A 133 -4.14 12.45 -0.42
C THR A 133 -2.74 13.08 -0.48
N GLU A 134 -1.82 12.62 0.38
CA GLU A 134 -0.42 13.09 0.43
C GLU A 134 0.50 12.27 -0.47
N VAL A 135 0.04 11.12 -0.98
CA VAL A 135 0.80 10.30 -1.92
C VAL A 135 0.79 11.00 -3.29
N ARG A 136 1.92 10.93 -4.01
CA ARG A 136 1.97 11.31 -5.43
C ARG A 136 0.88 10.57 -6.17
N ILE A 137 0.12 11.27 -7.00
CA ILE A 137 -1.04 10.71 -7.70
C ILE A 137 -0.67 9.42 -8.44
N SER A 138 0.51 9.36 -9.06
CA SER A 138 1.05 8.18 -9.76
C SER A 138 1.39 6.98 -8.87
N GLU A 139 1.61 7.17 -7.57
CA GLU A 139 2.00 6.15 -6.60
C GLU A 139 0.82 5.64 -5.76
N VAL A 140 -0.34 6.29 -5.83
CA VAL A 140 -1.56 5.92 -5.09
C VAL A 140 -1.95 4.44 -5.25
N PRO A 141 -2.00 3.85 -6.47
CA PRO A 141 -2.41 2.46 -6.63
C PRO A 141 -1.48 1.47 -5.91
N PHE A 142 -0.19 1.76 -5.87
CA PHE A 142 0.78 0.95 -5.17
C PHE A 142 0.61 1.07 -3.66
N ALA A 143 0.49 2.30 -3.15
CA ALA A 143 0.27 2.55 -1.73
C ALA A 143 -1.04 1.92 -1.22
N ALA A 144 -2.10 1.96 -2.01
CA ALA A 144 -3.38 1.33 -1.72
C ALA A 144 -3.25 -0.20 -1.60
N LYS A 145 -2.59 -0.86 -2.55
CA LYS A 145 -2.32 -2.31 -2.50
C LYS A 145 -1.48 -2.71 -1.29
N MET A 146 -0.49 -1.89 -0.93
CA MET A 146 0.34 -2.12 0.26
C MET A 146 -0.46 -1.99 1.56
N ALA A 147 -1.36 -1.00 1.65
CA ALA A 147 -2.25 -0.83 2.79
C ALA A 147 -3.21 -2.02 2.92
N LEU A 148 -3.82 -2.45 1.81
CA LEU A 148 -4.69 -3.63 1.76
C LEU A 148 -3.95 -4.90 2.20
N ALA A 149 -2.78 -5.17 1.63
CA ALA A 149 -1.97 -6.34 1.98
C ALA A 149 -1.56 -6.34 3.47
N THR A 150 -1.15 -5.18 3.99
CA THR A 150 -0.78 -5.02 5.41
C THR A 150 -2.00 -5.24 6.33
N GLY A 151 -3.17 -4.72 5.95
CA GLY A 151 -4.40 -4.90 6.71
C GLY A 151 -4.87 -6.36 6.74
N ILE A 152 -4.85 -7.04 5.59
CA ILE A 152 -5.16 -8.48 5.50
C ILE A 152 -4.20 -9.30 6.36
N PHE A 153 -2.90 -8.99 6.30
CA PHE A 153 -1.88 -9.65 7.12
C PHE A 153 -2.15 -9.48 8.62
N LEU A 154 -2.49 -8.26 9.09
CA LEU A 154 -2.83 -8.03 10.49
C LEU A 154 -4.06 -8.82 10.94
N CYS A 155 -5.12 -8.84 10.13
CA CYS A 155 -6.32 -9.62 10.43
C CYS A 155 -5.98 -11.12 10.56
N PHE A 156 -5.22 -11.66 9.61
CA PHE A 156 -4.82 -13.07 9.65
C PHE A 156 -3.90 -13.39 10.84
N SER A 157 -2.97 -12.50 11.17
CA SER A 157 -2.11 -12.64 12.35
C SER A 157 -2.95 -12.67 13.63
N GLY A 158 -3.94 -11.78 13.77
CA GLY A 158 -4.84 -11.78 14.92
C GLY A 158 -5.64 -13.08 15.02
N VAL A 159 -6.19 -13.56 13.90
CA VAL A 159 -6.91 -14.86 13.86
C VAL A 159 -5.99 -16.01 14.26
N THR A 160 -4.74 -16.00 13.80
CA THR A 160 -3.75 -17.02 14.14
C THR A 160 -3.48 -17.04 15.64
N ASP A 161 -3.24 -15.88 16.25
CA ASP A 161 -3.00 -15.77 17.68
C ASP A 161 -4.21 -16.26 18.50
N LEU A 162 -5.42 -15.91 18.08
CA LEU A 162 -6.65 -16.36 18.73
C LEU A 162 -6.85 -17.88 18.62
N LEU A 163 -6.63 -18.46 17.44
CA LEU A 163 -6.75 -19.91 17.23
C LEU A 163 -5.75 -20.70 18.07
N VAL A 164 -4.52 -20.19 18.18
CA VAL A 164 -3.51 -20.79 19.07
C VAL A 164 -3.97 -20.69 20.53
N ALA A 165 -4.45 -19.53 21.00
CA ALA A 165 -4.95 -19.38 22.37
C ALA A 165 -6.12 -20.33 22.68
N VAL A 166 -7.07 -20.45 21.75
CA VAL A 166 -8.22 -21.38 21.79
C VAL A 166 -7.75 -22.83 21.87
N GLU A 167 -6.75 -23.21 21.08
CA GLU A 167 -6.19 -24.56 21.08
C GLU A 167 -5.52 -24.88 22.43
N PHE A 168 -4.75 -23.96 22.99
CA PHE A 168 -4.18 -24.14 24.33
C PHE A 168 -5.25 -24.23 25.42
N ALA A 169 -6.35 -23.46 25.31
CA ALA A 169 -7.44 -23.46 26.28
C ALA A 169 -8.26 -24.78 26.27
N TRP A 170 -8.62 -25.29 25.09
CA TRP A 170 -9.45 -26.49 24.97
C TRP A 170 -8.66 -27.80 24.90
N HIS A 171 -7.52 -27.81 24.21
CA HIS A 171 -6.79 -29.02 23.86
C HIS A 171 -5.45 -29.16 24.59
N GLN A 172 -5.13 -28.23 25.50
CA GLN A 172 -3.88 -28.21 26.29
C GLN A 172 -2.61 -28.22 25.41
N GLY A 173 -2.66 -27.67 24.20
CA GLY A 173 -1.50 -27.57 23.33
C GLY A 173 -1.19 -28.81 22.48
N LYS A 174 -2.06 -29.83 22.48
CA LYS A 174 -1.86 -31.09 21.72
C LYS A 174 -1.71 -30.87 20.21
N PHE A 175 -2.37 -29.86 19.67
CA PHE A 175 -2.37 -29.51 18.25
C PHE A 175 -1.73 -28.15 17.96
N ALA A 176 -1.14 -27.48 18.96
CA ALA A 176 -0.52 -26.16 18.80
C ALA A 176 0.51 -26.14 17.66
N LEU A 177 1.43 -27.11 17.65
CA LEU A 177 2.51 -27.20 16.66
C LEU A 177 2.03 -27.40 15.22
N PRO A 178 1.18 -28.40 14.90
CA PRO A 178 0.66 -28.55 13.55
C PRO A 178 -0.24 -27.37 13.13
N LEU A 179 -1.00 -26.78 14.06
CA LEU A 179 -1.82 -25.59 13.79
C LEU A 179 -0.94 -24.38 13.44
N ILE A 180 0.09 -24.08 14.23
CA ILE A 180 1.04 -23.00 13.96
C ILE A 180 1.75 -23.24 12.62
N ALA A 181 2.19 -24.47 12.35
CA ALA A 181 2.85 -24.82 11.09
C ALA A 181 1.94 -24.58 9.87
N LEU A 182 0.67 -25.01 9.96
CA LEU A 182 -0.34 -24.79 8.93
C LEU A 182 -0.56 -23.29 8.69
N LEU A 183 -0.84 -22.53 9.75
CA LEU A 183 -1.13 -21.10 9.68
C LEU A 183 0.08 -20.29 9.18
N GLN A 184 1.30 -20.67 9.57
CA GLN A 184 2.52 -20.03 9.06
C GLN A 184 2.77 -20.34 7.58
N THR A 185 2.39 -21.53 7.11
CA THR A 185 2.46 -21.87 5.67
C THR A 185 1.55 -20.95 4.86
N PHE A 186 0.37 -20.57 5.39
CA PHE A 186 -0.49 -19.56 4.77
C PHE A 186 0.08 -18.13 4.85
N MET A 187 0.92 -17.82 5.84
CA MET A 187 1.58 -16.51 5.97
C MET A 187 2.78 -16.32 5.04
N LEU A 188 3.47 -17.40 4.67
CA LEU A 188 4.65 -17.34 3.79
C LEU A 188 4.36 -16.70 2.41
N PRO A 189 3.25 -16.99 1.71
CA PRO A 189 2.86 -16.28 0.49
C PRO A 189 2.71 -14.78 0.67
N PHE A 190 2.16 -14.31 1.79
CA PHE A 190 2.03 -12.87 2.07
C PHE A 190 3.39 -12.23 2.29
N LEU A 191 4.29 -12.90 3.00
CA LEU A 191 5.66 -12.41 3.22
C LEU A 191 6.48 -12.45 1.93
N ALA A 192 6.32 -13.49 1.10
CA ALA A 192 6.93 -13.61 -0.21
C ALA A 192 6.39 -12.55 -1.19
N LEU A 193 5.08 -12.26 -1.14
CA LEU A 193 4.47 -11.17 -1.89
C LEU A 193 4.98 -9.81 -1.39
N ALA A 194 5.10 -9.60 -0.08
CA ALA A 194 5.69 -8.38 0.46
C ALA A 194 7.15 -8.20 0.01
N ILE A 195 7.94 -9.27 -0.02
CA ILE A 195 9.30 -9.27 -0.59
C ILE A 195 9.26 -9.00 -2.09
N ALA A 196 8.38 -9.65 -2.84
CA ALA A 196 8.25 -9.43 -4.26
C ALA A 196 7.87 -7.98 -4.54
N LEU A 197 6.90 -7.40 -3.83
CA LEU A 197 6.50 -6.01 -3.98
C LEU A 197 7.59 -5.02 -3.56
N ALA A 198 8.32 -5.31 -2.48
CA ALA A 198 9.46 -4.50 -2.02
C ALA A 198 10.66 -4.57 -2.99
N ALA A 199 10.99 -5.76 -3.48
CA ALA A 199 12.04 -6.00 -4.47
C ALA A 199 11.63 -5.48 -5.86
N ARG A 200 10.33 -5.39 -6.13
CA ARG A 200 9.75 -4.83 -7.35
C ARG A 200 9.45 -3.33 -7.23
N THR A 201 10.42 -2.61 -6.68
CA THR A 201 10.77 -1.26 -7.15
C THR A 201 11.01 -1.20 -8.69
N ARG A 202 10.96 -2.33 -9.40
CA ARG A 202 10.51 -2.46 -10.79
C ARG A 202 9.05 -2.98 -10.88
N PRO A 203 8.06 -2.12 -11.17
CA PRO A 203 6.64 -2.46 -11.08
C PRO A 203 6.22 -3.62 -11.99
N ILE A 204 5.47 -4.57 -11.41
CA ILE A 204 4.74 -5.66 -12.08
C ILE A 204 3.63 -5.07 -12.94
N ALA A 205 3.51 -5.63 -14.14
CA ALA A 205 2.29 -5.64 -14.92
C ALA A 205 1.20 -6.41 -14.17
N GLU A 206 0.35 -5.72 -13.41
CA GLU A 206 -0.92 -6.27 -12.97
C GLU A 206 -2.04 -5.60 -13.76
N THR A 207 -2.68 -6.42 -14.59
CA THR A 207 -3.92 -6.19 -15.31
C THR A 207 -5.03 -5.93 -14.30
N SER A 208 -5.39 -4.68 -14.07
CA SER A 208 -6.62 -4.35 -13.34
C SER A 208 -7.73 -4.08 -14.35
N VAL A 209 -8.59 -5.08 -14.55
CA VAL A 209 -9.97 -4.85 -15.01
C VAL A 209 -10.67 -4.10 -13.87
N PRO A 210 -11.32 -2.94 -14.12
CA PRO A 210 -12.10 -2.27 -13.09
C PRO A 210 -13.31 -3.14 -12.71
N GLU A 211 -13.38 -3.53 -11.44
CA GLU A 211 -14.61 -4.04 -10.84
C GLU A 211 -15.57 -2.86 -10.69
N ALA A 212 -16.75 -3.00 -11.28
CA ALA A 212 -17.77 -1.97 -11.34
C ALA A 212 -18.35 -1.70 -9.94
N GLU A 213 -17.89 -0.63 -9.29
CA GLU A 213 -18.65 0.03 -8.23
C GLU A 213 -19.88 0.71 -8.84
N VAL A 214 -21.01 0.61 -8.13
CA VAL A 214 -22.33 1.12 -8.52
C VAL A 214 -22.22 2.56 -9.00
N VAL A 215 -22.40 2.75 -10.32
CA VAL A 215 -22.31 4.03 -11.00
C VAL A 215 -23.58 4.83 -10.71
N ASP A 216 -23.48 5.80 -9.80
CA ASP A 216 -24.38 6.95 -9.78
C ASP A 216 -24.29 7.65 -11.14
N ILE A 217 -25.42 8.03 -11.74
CA ILE A 217 -25.42 8.82 -12.97
C ILE A 217 -24.71 10.15 -12.66
N PRO A 218 -23.68 10.56 -13.44
CA PRO A 218 -22.96 11.80 -13.17
C PRO A 218 -23.95 12.98 -13.17
N SER A 219 -24.04 13.67 -12.02
CA SER A 219 -24.77 14.93 -11.96
C SER A 219 -24.13 15.92 -12.95
N PRO A 220 -24.92 16.75 -13.68
CA PRO A 220 -24.40 17.77 -14.58
C PRO A 220 -23.32 18.66 -13.94
N GLU A 221 -23.45 18.92 -12.63
CA GLU A 221 -22.49 19.70 -11.85
C GLU A 221 -21.12 19.01 -11.72
N GLN A 222 -21.09 17.67 -11.61
CA GLN A 222 -19.84 16.91 -11.49
C GLN A 222 -19.09 16.84 -12.82
N ALA A 223 -19.82 16.69 -13.93
CA ALA A 223 -19.24 16.73 -15.27
C ALA A 223 -18.65 18.12 -15.58
N ALA A 224 -19.38 19.19 -15.27
CA ALA A 224 -18.89 20.56 -15.43
C ALA A 224 -17.66 20.85 -14.55
N LEU A 225 -17.62 20.30 -13.32
CA LEU A 225 -16.46 20.41 -12.44
C LEU A 225 -15.22 19.72 -13.04
N CYS A 226 -15.37 18.52 -13.58
CA CYS A 226 -14.30 17.77 -14.23
C CYS A 226 -13.75 18.52 -15.44
N GLU A 227 -14.61 19.08 -16.27
CA GLU A 227 -14.23 19.87 -17.46
C GLU A 227 -13.44 21.13 -17.06
N GLN A 228 -13.95 21.91 -16.11
CA GLN A 228 -13.24 23.09 -15.58
C GLN A 228 -11.88 22.74 -14.96
N LEU A 229 -11.81 21.60 -14.28
CA LEU A 229 -10.57 21.12 -13.69
C LEU A 229 -9.57 20.68 -14.75
N GLU A 230 -10.02 20.00 -15.81
CA GLU A 230 -9.16 19.63 -16.95
C GLU A 230 -8.60 20.86 -17.66
N GLU A 231 -9.45 21.87 -17.92
CA GLU A 231 -9.01 23.12 -18.56
C GLU A 231 -7.92 23.83 -17.74
N ARG A 232 -8.11 23.95 -16.42
CA ARG A 232 -7.10 24.52 -15.52
C ARG A 232 -5.82 23.68 -15.49
N LEU A 233 -5.94 22.35 -15.38
CA LEU A 233 -4.79 21.45 -15.40
C LEU A 233 -3.96 21.62 -16.68
N ARG A 234 -4.62 21.76 -17.84
CA ARG A 234 -3.96 21.96 -19.13
C ARG A 234 -3.32 23.35 -19.24
N LYS A 235 -4.04 24.40 -18.84
CA LYS A 235 -3.56 25.79 -18.90
C LYS A 235 -2.30 26.02 -18.06
N ASP A 236 -2.31 25.50 -16.83
CA ASP A 236 -1.21 25.69 -15.88
C ASP A 236 -0.17 24.56 -15.95
N ALA A 237 -0.33 23.62 -16.89
CA ALA A 237 0.50 22.43 -17.07
C ALA A 237 0.74 21.62 -15.78
N LEU A 238 -0.17 21.70 -14.80
CA LEU A 238 -0.03 21.10 -13.47
C LEU A 238 0.11 19.58 -13.52
N PHE A 239 -0.50 18.94 -14.53
CA PHE A 239 -0.38 17.50 -14.72
C PHE A 239 1.07 17.07 -15.02
N LEU A 240 1.95 17.97 -15.47
CA LEU A 240 3.37 17.69 -15.69
C LEU A 240 4.21 17.72 -14.39
N GLU A 241 3.67 18.21 -13.28
CA GLU A 241 4.39 18.24 -12.00
C GLU A 241 4.62 16.82 -11.45
N ASN A 242 5.88 16.39 -11.39
CA ASN A 242 6.27 15.04 -10.94
C ASN A 242 5.83 14.71 -9.50
N ASN A 243 5.69 15.73 -8.66
CA ASN A 243 5.30 15.63 -7.27
C ASN A 243 3.80 15.87 -7.03
N LEU A 244 2.96 16.01 -8.07
CA LEU A 244 1.53 16.28 -7.93
C LEU A 244 0.83 15.28 -7.00
N THR A 245 0.26 15.79 -5.91
CA THR A 245 -0.59 15.04 -4.96
C THR A 245 -2.04 15.52 -5.09
N LEU A 246 -3.00 14.70 -4.64
CA LEU A 246 -4.40 15.10 -4.66
C LEU A 246 -4.64 16.33 -3.76
N ASN A 247 -3.92 16.46 -2.65
CA ASN A 247 -3.99 17.64 -1.79
C ASN A 247 -3.46 18.91 -2.47
N MET A 248 -2.37 18.82 -3.25
CA MET A 248 -1.90 19.96 -4.02
C MET A 248 -2.89 20.35 -5.11
N LEU A 249 -3.48 19.37 -5.80
CA LEU A 249 -4.53 19.63 -6.78
C LEU A 249 -5.75 20.31 -6.15
N ALA A 250 -6.21 19.80 -5.00
CA ALA A 250 -7.31 20.37 -4.23
C ALA A 250 -7.04 21.83 -3.82
N ARG A 251 -5.85 22.11 -3.31
CA ARG A 251 -5.44 23.47 -2.92
C ARG A 251 -5.35 24.43 -4.10
N LYS A 252 -4.72 24.00 -5.21
CA LYS A 252 -4.57 24.83 -6.42
C LYS A 252 -5.93 25.08 -7.10
N ALA A 253 -6.82 24.10 -7.07
CA ALA A 253 -8.14 24.23 -7.67
C ALA A 253 -9.16 24.94 -6.76
N GLY A 254 -8.91 25.02 -5.44
CA GLY A 254 -9.86 25.52 -4.45
C GLY A 254 -11.04 24.57 -4.18
N ILE A 255 -10.87 23.29 -4.50
CA ILE A 255 -11.92 22.25 -4.42
C ILE A 255 -11.47 21.16 -3.43
N PRO A 256 -12.33 20.69 -2.52
CA PRO A 256 -12.00 19.58 -1.62
C PRO A 256 -11.55 18.32 -2.37
N ALA A 257 -10.48 17.68 -1.90
CA ALA A 257 -9.90 16.45 -2.48
C ALA A 257 -10.94 15.33 -2.71
N ARG A 258 -11.86 15.16 -1.74
CA ARG A 258 -12.95 14.18 -1.83
C ARG A 258 -13.94 14.48 -2.96
N GLN A 259 -14.25 15.75 -3.18
CA GLN A 259 -15.13 16.18 -4.26
C GLN A 259 -14.48 15.95 -5.63
N ILE A 260 -13.16 16.20 -5.75
CA ILE A 260 -12.40 15.88 -6.95
C ILE A 260 -12.40 14.37 -7.22
N SER A 261 -12.06 13.56 -6.21
CA SER A 261 -12.02 12.09 -6.37
C SER A 261 -13.38 11.53 -6.78
N ARG A 262 -14.47 12.01 -6.17
CA ARG A 262 -15.83 11.59 -6.52
C ARG A 262 -16.21 12.01 -7.93
N ALA A 263 -15.99 13.28 -8.29
CA ALA A 263 -16.32 13.77 -9.63
C ALA A 263 -15.58 13.00 -10.72
N VAL A 264 -14.27 12.74 -10.54
CA VAL A 264 -13.48 11.98 -11.52
C VAL A 264 -13.95 10.54 -11.64
N ASN A 265 -14.24 9.87 -10.51
CA ASN A 265 -14.72 8.49 -10.51
C ASN A 265 -16.08 8.39 -11.23
N THR A 266 -17.02 9.29 -10.92
CA THR A 266 -18.37 9.26 -11.50
C THR A 266 -18.38 9.69 -12.98
N THR A 267 -17.56 10.67 -13.38
CA THR A 267 -17.55 11.20 -14.77
C THR A 267 -16.71 10.35 -15.73
N TYR A 268 -15.52 9.91 -15.31
CA TYR A 268 -14.57 9.23 -16.21
C TYR A 268 -14.45 7.73 -15.93
N HIS A 269 -15.17 7.19 -14.95
CA HIS A 269 -15.11 5.78 -14.53
C HIS A 269 -13.68 5.31 -14.25
N CYS A 270 -12.85 6.21 -13.71
CA CYS A 270 -11.46 5.94 -13.40
C CYS A 270 -11.04 6.72 -12.15
N ASN A 271 -9.92 6.33 -11.55
CA ASN A 271 -9.39 7.10 -10.42
C ASN A 271 -8.59 8.33 -10.91
N VAL A 272 -8.38 9.30 -10.01
CA VAL A 272 -7.63 10.54 -10.30
C VAL A 272 -6.24 10.27 -10.88
N SER A 273 -5.59 9.17 -10.51
CA SER A 273 -4.29 8.77 -11.07
C SER A 273 -4.37 8.41 -12.53
N GLN A 274 -5.33 7.56 -12.90
CA GLN A 274 -5.56 7.16 -14.28
C GLN A 274 -5.96 8.36 -15.15
N TRP A 275 -6.78 9.26 -14.61
CA TRP A 275 -7.18 10.48 -15.30
C TRP A 275 -5.97 11.40 -15.58
N ILE A 276 -5.17 11.75 -14.56
CA ILE A 276 -3.97 12.57 -14.73
C ILE A 276 -2.94 11.88 -15.63
N ASN A 277 -2.73 10.56 -15.48
CA ASN A 277 -1.84 9.82 -16.36
C ASN A 277 -2.34 9.82 -17.81
N GLY A 278 -3.65 9.87 -18.04
CA GLY A 278 -4.23 10.07 -19.37
C GLY A 278 -3.79 11.37 -20.03
N LEU A 279 -3.85 12.48 -19.28
CA LEU A 279 -3.37 13.78 -19.73
C LEU A 279 -1.86 13.74 -20.02
N ARG A 280 -1.07 13.12 -19.14
CA ARG A 280 0.38 12.94 -19.32
C ARG A 280 0.73 12.12 -20.55
N ILE A 281 0.01 11.03 -20.81
CA ILE A 281 0.23 10.20 -22.00
C ILE A 281 -0.19 10.95 -23.27
N SER A 282 -1.27 11.72 -23.25
CA SER A 282 -1.65 12.58 -24.38
C SER A 282 -0.53 13.58 -24.72
N HIS A 283 0.08 14.21 -23.71
CA HIS A 283 1.25 15.06 -23.89
C HIS A 283 2.47 14.30 -24.42
N ALA A 284 2.75 13.10 -23.89
CA ALA A 284 3.83 12.26 -24.38
C ALA A 284 3.64 11.84 -25.84
N GLN A 285 2.41 11.52 -26.26
CA GLN A 285 2.07 11.21 -27.65
C GLN A 285 2.34 12.41 -28.57
N HIS A 286 1.98 13.62 -28.12
CA HIS A 286 2.28 14.85 -28.85
C HIS A 286 3.80 15.03 -29.04
N LEU A 287 4.59 14.88 -27.97
CA LEU A 287 6.05 14.97 -28.05
C LEU A 287 6.67 13.86 -28.91
N LEU A 288 6.14 12.63 -28.89
CA LEU A 288 6.64 11.53 -29.71
C LEU A 288 6.43 11.77 -31.20
N ARG A 289 5.37 12.50 -31.59
CA ARG A 289 5.05 12.84 -32.98
C ARG A 289 5.81 14.07 -33.47
N ASN A 290 6.02 15.05 -32.58
CA ASN A 290 6.50 16.38 -32.96
C ASN A 290 7.96 16.65 -32.56
N SER A 291 8.64 15.71 -31.90
CA SER A 291 10.03 15.88 -31.48
C SER A 291 10.87 14.61 -31.69
N SER A 292 12.17 14.82 -31.88
CA SER A 292 13.20 13.77 -31.94
C SER A 292 13.78 13.40 -30.57
N LEU A 293 13.24 13.95 -29.47
CA LEU A 293 13.75 13.75 -28.12
C LEU A 293 13.81 12.25 -27.74
N PRO A 294 14.80 11.80 -26.95
CA PRO A 294 14.81 10.45 -26.42
C PRO A 294 13.53 10.12 -25.65
N ILE A 295 13.04 8.88 -25.74
CA ILE A 295 11.81 8.44 -25.05
C ILE A 295 11.92 8.68 -23.53
N THR A 296 13.12 8.53 -22.96
CA THR A 296 13.39 8.80 -21.55
C THR A 296 13.20 10.28 -21.19
N GLU A 297 13.57 11.20 -22.07
CA GLU A 297 13.35 12.63 -21.86
C GLU A 297 11.88 13.00 -22.00
N ILE A 298 11.18 12.42 -22.99
CA ILE A 298 9.73 12.60 -23.15
C ILE A 298 8.97 12.09 -21.93
N MET A 299 9.38 10.95 -21.38
CA MET A 299 8.83 10.42 -20.13
C MET A 299 8.93 11.44 -19.00
N LEU A 300 10.14 11.98 -18.77
CA LEU A 300 10.39 12.96 -17.71
C LEU A 300 9.63 14.27 -17.96
N ALA A 301 9.64 14.77 -19.20
CA ALA A 301 8.92 15.97 -19.61
C ALA A 301 7.40 15.81 -19.52
N SER A 302 6.89 14.58 -19.55
CA SER A 302 5.46 14.27 -19.42
C SER A 302 5.04 13.98 -17.97
N GLY A 303 5.88 14.28 -16.98
CA GLY A 303 5.50 14.16 -15.57
C GLY A 303 5.78 12.80 -14.92
N PHE A 304 6.39 11.85 -15.64
CA PHE A 304 6.66 10.50 -15.13
C PHE A 304 8.06 10.40 -14.53
N THR A 305 8.15 9.83 -13.34
CA THR A 305 9.43 9.61 -12.63
C THR A 305 10.05 8.25 -12.92
N THR A 306 9.27 7.28 -13.41
CA THR A 306 9.74 5.91 -13.65
C THR A 306 9.33 5.39 -15.03
N LYS A 307 10.26 4.73 -15.71
CA LYS A 307 10.06 4.14 -17.05
C LYS A 307 8.97 3.09 -17.09
N SER A 308 8.86 2.29 -16.03
CA SER A 308 7.83 1.25 -15.94
C SER A 308 6.42 1.83 -15.87
N ASN A 309 6.18 2.87 -15.05
CA ASN A 309 4.88 3.53 -14.99
C ASN A 309 4.53 4.15 -16.35
N PHE A 310 5.46 4.87 -16.96
CA PHE A 310 5.26 5.47 -18.28
C PHE A 310 4.90 4.44 -19.34
N ASN A 311 5.72 3.39 -19.51
CA ASN A 311 5.47 2.37 -20.52
C ASN A 311 4.12 1.65 -20.30
N ARG A 312 3.75 1.39 -19.04
CA ARG A 312 2.48 0.74 -18.69
C ARG A 312 1.29 1.62 -19.07
N GLU A 313 1.27 2.88 -18.62
CA GLU A 313 0.16 3.78 -18.92
C GLU A 313 0.11 4.11 -20.42
N PHE A 314 1.27 4.23 -21.07
CA PHE A 314 1.34 4.42 -22.52
C PHE A 314 0.72 3.23 -23.26
N LEU A 315 1.07 2.00 -22.90
CA LEU A 315 0.50 0.79 -23.48
C LEU A 315 -1.00 0.67 -23.20
N ARG A 316 -1.43 0.93 -21.96
CA ARG A 316 -2.85 0.88 -21.55
C ARG A 316 -3.73 1.81 -22.38
N ILE A 317 -3.24 3.02 -22.67
CA ILE A 317 -4.02 4.07 -23.32
C ILE A 317 -3.88 4.02 -24.85
N SER A 318 -2.66 3.78 -25.35
CA SER A 318 -2.39 3.81 -26.80
C SER A 318 -2.48 2.44 -27.48
N GLY A 319 -2.53 1.34 -26.72
CA GLY A 319 -2.50 -0.03 -27.24
C GLY A 319 -1.11 -0.49 -27.71
N MET A 320 -0.08 0.35 -27.67
CA MET A 320 1.27 0.00 -28.14
C MET A 320 2.38 0.60 -27.28
N THR A 321 3.64 0.20 -27.51
CA THR A 321 4.78 0.77 -26.78
C THR A 321 5.15 2.16 -27.32
N PRO A 322 5.78 3.04 -26.52
CA PRO A 322 6.22 4.35 -26.98
C PRO A 322 7.12 4.29 -28.22
N SER A 323 8.01 3.28 -28.28
CA SER A 323 8.88 3.06 -29.43
C SER A 323 8.09 2.70 -30.69
N ALA A 324 7.12 1.80 -30.58
CA ALA A 324 6.24 1.42 -31.70
C ALA A 324 5.39 2.60 -32.17
N PHE A 325 4.87 3.40 -31.24
CA PHE A 325 4.08 4.60 -31.55
C PHE A 325 4.89 5.64 -32.34
N ARG A 326 6.16 5.85 -31.98
CA ARG A 326 7.06 6.74 -32.73
C ARG A 326 7.32 6.23 -34.15
N GLN A 327 7.57 4.93 -34.30
CA GLN A 327 7.81 4.34 -35.62
C GLN A 327 6.59 4.49 -36.54
N LEU A 328 5.38 4.29 -36.00
CA LEU A 328 4.13 4.50 -36.73
C LEU A 328 3.98 5.96 -37.20
N GLY A 329 4.26 6.94 -36.33
CA GLY A 329 4.21 8.37 -36.66
C GLY A 329 5.20 8.78 -37.76
N ASN A 330 6.38 8.16 -37.78
CA ASN A 330 7.40 8.40 -38.81
C ASN A 330 7.13 7.66 -40.14
N SER A 331 6.16 6.73 -40.17
CA SER A 331 5.82 5.92 -41.34
C SER A 331 4.56 6.43 -42.06
N ALA A 332 3.91 7.49 -41.56
CA ALA A 332 2.77 8.13 -42.22
C ALA A 332 3.27 8.95 -43.44
N PRO A 333 2.73 8.74 -44.66
CA PRO A 333 3.27 9.32 -45.87
C PRO A 333 3.06 10.85 -45.94
N GLU A 334 4.11 11.49 -46.43
CA GLU A 334 4.34 12.92 -46.73
C GLU A 334 3.38 13.51 -47.78
N ARG A 335 2.05 13.39 -47.61
CA ARG A 335 1.06 13.87 -48.62
C ARG A 335 0.26 15.12 -48.29
N GLU A 336 0.42 15.75 -47.12
CA GLU A 336 -0.36 16.95 -46.76
C GLU A 336 0.47 18.06 -46.09
N ARG A 337 1.74 18.22 -46.47
CA ARG A 337 2.51 19.43 -46.14
C ARG A 337 2.92 20.15 -47.42
N VAL A 338 1.99 20.88 -48.02
CA VAL A 338 2.25 21.95 -48.99
C VAL A 338 1.50 23.18 -48.55
#